data_AF-A0A517R4R2-F1
#
_entry.id   AF-A0A517R4R2-F1
#
_cell.length_a   1.000
_cell.length_b   1.000
_cell.length_c   1.000
_cell.angle_alpha   90.00
_cell.angle_beta   90.00
_cell.angle_gamma   90.00
#
_symmetry.space_group_name_H-M   'P 1'
#
loop_
_entity.id
_entity.type
_entity.pdbx_description
1 polymer ?
#
loop_
_entity_poly.entity_id
_entity_poly.type
_entity_poly.pdbx_seq_one_letter_code
_entity_poly.pdbx_strand_id
1 'polypeptide(L)' 'MKEYKTISVETDQNWGGAKGSVNTAALDETLNLMAREGWELVCVEDLKHTAGSGTLLCIFSRDMQS' A
#
# COMPACT_ATOMS: atom_id res chain seq x y z
N MET A 1 5.03 23.20 0.63
CA MET A 1 5.59 22.28 -0.39
C MET A 1 5.17 20.88 -0.01
N LYS A 2 4.83 19.99 -0.94
CA LYS A 2 4.43 18.61 -0.60
C LYS A 2 5.60 17.65 -0.77
N GLU A 3 5.79 16.80 0.21
CA GLU A 3 6.68 15.64 0.18
C GLU A 3 5.87 14.41 -0.26
N TYR A 4 6.49 13.49 -1.02
CA TYR A 4 5.85 12.26 -1.47
C TYR A 4 6.70 11.04 -1.10
N LYS A 5 6.03 9.93 -0.77
CA LYS A 5 6.67 8.63 -0.49
C LYS A 5 5.83 7.52 -1.13
N THR A 6 6.50 6.43 -1.51
CA THR A 6 5.83 5.22 -2.02
C THR A 6 6.17 4.02 -1.12
N ILE A 7 5.19 3.16 -0.86
CA ILE A 7 5.35 1.93 -0.10
C ILE A 7 4.67 0.80 -0.86
N SER A 8 5.38 -0.31 -1.05
CA SER A 8 4.84 -1.53 -1.63
C SER A 8 4.33 -2.47 -0.53
N VAL A 9 3.11 -2.95 -0.65
CA VAL A 9 2.49 -3.93 0.25
C VAL A 9 2.22 -5.21 -0.53
N GLU A 10 2.80 -6.32 -0.09
CA GLU A 10 2.60 -7.62 -0.73
C GLU A 10 1.20 -8.16 -0.46
N THR A 11 0.63 -8.84 -1.45
CA THR A 11 -0.68 -9.48 -1.36
C THR A 11 -0.56 -10.96 -1.68
N ASP A 12 -1.08 -11.82 -0.81
CA ASP A 12 -1.11 -13.25 -1.04
C ASP A 12 -2.28 -13.62 -1.97
N GLN A 13 -1.98 -14.16 -3.15
CA GLN A 13 -3.00 -14.82 -3.97
C GLN A 13 -3.14 -16.26 -3.50
N ASN A 14 -4.20 -16.56 -2.74
CA ASN A 14 -4.59 -17.95 -2.50
C ASN A 14 -4.91 -18.64 -3.84
N TRP A 15 -4.24 -19.76 -4.08
CA TRP A 15 -4.22 -20.53 -5.34
C TRP A 15 -5.62 -21.09 -5.66
N GLY A 16 -6.49 -20.30 -6.31
CA GLY A 16 -7.87 -20.73 -6.58
C GLY A 16 -8.76 -19.81 -7.41
N GLY A 17 -8.21 -18.80 -8.09
CA GLY A 17 -8.99 -17.96 -9.00
C GLY A 17 -9.96 -16.96 -8.34
N ALA A 18 -9.98 -16.88 -7.01
CA ALA A 18 -10.51 -15.70 -6.32
C ALA A 18 -9.42 -14.62 -6.36
N LYS A 19 -9.79 -13.39 -6.77
CA LYS A 19 -8.92 -12.20 -6.67
C LYS A 19 -8.24 -12.24 -5.30
N GLY A 20 -6.90 -12.24 -5.30
CA GLY A 20 -6.12 -12.47 -4.09
C GLY A 20 -6.65 -11.69 -2.90
N SER A 21 -6.78 -12.35 -1.76
CA SER A 21 -7.04 -11.66 -0.51
C SER A 21 -5.78 -10.88 -0.16
N VAL A 22 -5.82 -9.55 -0.32
CA VAL A 22 -4.82 -8.65 0.26
C VAL A 22 -4.61 -9.07 1.71
N ASN A 23 -3.35 -9.17 2.16
CA ASN A 23 -3.08 -9.32 3.58
C ASN A 23 -3.50 -8.01 4.27
N THR A 24 -4.76 -7.95 4.68
CA THR A 24 -5.38 -6.74 5.20
C THR A 24 -4.71 -6.30 6.49
N ALA A 25 -4.16 -7.23 7.28
CA ALA A 25 -3.42 -6.89 8.49
C ALA A 25 -2.14 -6.09 8.20
N ALA A 26 -1.34 -6.51 7.22
CA ALA A 26 -0.12 -5.80 6.83
C ALA A 26 -0.43 -4.44 6.18
N LEU A 27 -1.51 -4.36 5.39
CA LEU A 27 -1.99 -3.10 4.82
C LEU A 27 -2.47 -2.15 5.93
N ASP A 28 -3.29 -2.64 6.87
CA ASP A 28 -3.81 -1.85 7.99
C ASP A 28 -2.68 -1.32 8.88
N GLU A 29 -1.67 -2.14 9.17
CA GLU A 29 -0.49 -1.71 9.93
C GLU A 29 0.27 -0.59 9.21
N THR A 30 0.47 -0.74 7.90
CA THR A 30 1.14 0.27 7.06
C THR A 30 0.37 1.59 7.05
N LEU A 31 -0.96 1.54 6.84
CA LEU A 31 -1.81 2.73 6.82
C LEU A 31 -1.81 3.44 8.17
N ASN A 32 -1.88 2.69 9.27
CA ASN A 32 -1.83 3.23 10.62
C ASN A 32 -0.48 3.90 10.94
N LEU A 33 0.63 3.28 10.53
CA LEU A 33 1.96 3.85 10.70
C LEU A 33 2.10 5.17 9.92
N MET A 34 1.69 5.18 8.66
CA MET A 34 1.75 6.38 7.81
C MET A 34 0.90 7.52 8.38
N ALA A 35 -0.32 7.23 8.83
CA ALA A 35 -1.17 8.22 9.48
C ALA A 35 -0.52 8.81 10.75
N ARG A 36 0.12 7.99 11.59
CA ARG A 36 0.84 8.46 12.79
C ARG A 36 2.04 9.36 12.46
N GLU A 37 2.69 9.11 11.34
CA GLU A 37 3.82 9.91 10.83
C GLU A 37 3.37 11.19 10.08
N GLY A 38 2.06 11.44 10.00
CA GLY A 38 1.47 12.59 9.32
C GLY A 38 1.42 12.46 7.80
N TRP A 39 1.52 11.25 7.27
CA TRP A 39 1.37 10.96 5.84
C TRP A 39 -0.08 10.66 5.49
N GLU A 40 -0.53 11.20 4.36
CA GLU A 40 -1.86 10.98 3.79
C GLU A 40 -1.77 10.09 2.56
N LEU A 41 -2.60 9.04 2.50
CA LEU A 41 -2.69 8.18 1.32
C LEU A 41 -3.39 8.95 0.18
N VAL A 42 -2.75 9.03 -0.98
CA VAL A 42 -3.29 9.76 -2.15
C VAL A 42 -3.60 8.86 -3.33
N CYS A 43 -2.90 7.73 -3.48
CA CYS A 43 -3.14 6.79 -4.57
C CYS A 43 -2.75 5.37 -4.15
N VAL A 44 -3.46 4.38 -4.69
CA VAL A 44 -3.10 2.96 -4.62
C VAL A 44 -3.17 2.38 -6.01
N GLU A 45 -2.07 1.79 -6.47
CA GLU A 45 -1.98 1.09 -7.75
C GLU A 45 -1.78 -0.40 -7.51
N ASP A 46 -2.51 -1.23 -8.26
CA ASP A 46 -2.33 -2.68 -8.25
C ASP A 46 -1.22 -3.04 -9.25
N LEU A 47 -0.06 -3.44 -8.74
CA LEU A 47 1.07 -3.85 -9.55
C LEU A 47 0.96 -5.32 -9.95
N LYS A 48 1.42 -5.58 -11.18
CA LYS A 48 1.29 -6.84 -11.91
C LYS A 48 1.48 -8.09 -11.05
N HIS A 49 0.46 -8.95 -11.07
CA HIS A 49 0.45 -10.25 -10.41
C HIS A 49 1.39 -11.24 -11.12
N THR A 50 2.36 -11.79 -10.39
CA THR A 50 3.12 -12.99 -10.80
C THR A 50 2.60 -14.20 -10.03
N ALA A 51 2.69 -15.40 -10.59
CA ALA A 51 2.07 -16.61 -10.06
C ALA A 51 2.18 -16.74 -8.52
N GLY A 52 1.09 -16.43 -7.80
CA GLY A 52 0.97 -16.55 -6.34
C GLY A 52 1.22 -15.26 -5.53
N SER A 53 1.75 -14.18 -6.12
CA SER A 53 2.02 -12.92 -5.43
C SER A 53 1.55 -11.70 -6.23
N GLY A 54 0.90 -10.78 -5.52
CA GLY A 54 0.57 -9.45 -6.01
C GLY A 54 1.25 -8.38 -5.15
N THR A 55 1.25 -7.13 -5.63
CA THR A 55 1.81 -6.00 -4.88
C THR A 55 0.93 -4.79 -5.07
N LEU A 56 0.51 -4.16 -3.97
CA LEU A 56 -0.12 -2.85 -3.98
C LEU A 56 0.94 -1.77 -3.79
N LEU A 57 1.01 -0.82 -4.71
CA LEU A 57 1.84 0.37 -4.55
C LEU A 57 1.00 1.51 -3.95
N CYS A 58 1.29 1.85 -2.71
CA CYS A 58 0.64 2.96 -2.01
C CYS A 58 1.50 4.22 -2.13
N ILE A 59 0.90 5.32 -2.59
CA ILE A 59 1.55 6.63 -2.68
C ILE A 59 0.98 7.51 -1.58
N PHE A 60 1.87 8.09 -0.80
CA PHE A 60 1.54 8.99 0.30
C PHE A 60 2.09 10.40 0.06
N SER A 61 1.43 11.40 0.60
CA SER A 61 1.88 12.79 0.60
C SER A 61 1.83 13.40 1.99
N ARG A 62 2.66 14.40 2.26
CA ARG A 62 2.64 15.19 3.49
C ARG A 62 3.00 16.63 3.18
N ASP A 63 2.40 17.58 3.90
CA ASP A 63 2.83 18.97 3.83
C ASP A 63 4.15 19.16 4.58
N MET A 64 5.16 19.70 3.89
CA MET A 64 6.39 20.13 4.54
C MET A 64 6.05 21.34 5.40
N GLN A 65 6.22 21.20 6.72
CA GLN A 65 6.19 22.34 7.63
C GLN A 65 7.36 23.25 7.25
N SER A 66 7.01 24.47 6.82
CA SER A 66 7.91 25.56 6.46
C SER A 66 8.59 26.16 7.68
#